data_AF-A0A3N5HU44-F1
#
_entry.id   AF-A0A3N5HU44-F1
#
_cell.length_a   1.000
_cell.length_b   1.000
_cell.length_c   1.000
_cell.angle_alpha   90.00
_cell.angle_beta   90.00
_cell.angle_gamma   90.00
#
_symmetry.space_group_name_H-M   'P 1'
#
loop_
_entity.id
_entity.type
_entity.pdbx_description
1 polymer ?
#
loop_
_entity_poly.entity_id
_entity_poly.type
_entity_poly.pdbx_seq_one_letter_code
_entity_poly.pdbx_strand_id
1 'polypeptide(L)'
;AKIESDMNSGVMVRGIADPAIQNDRVHGYQVEIDPSERAWTAGIYDEARRGWLHTLTGQDAARKALRKGDWNKFRVEAIGPSIRTWLNGVECANILDDETPRGLIALQVHAIGKDAAKVGQAIRFRNIRILTTNLQASRTPDRGDTPQFNHIPNTLTEREKKDGWKLLWDGKTTAGWRGAKLDKFPASGWEVKDGVLSVLASGGGEAAAGGDIVTVDQYENFDLLVEFKITKGANSGIKYFVDTGLNKGEGSSIGCEFQILDDAVHPDAKLGKNGNRTLAGLYDLIPPQNKRFNGVGEWNRAHIVVRGAHVEHWMNGFKTVEYERRTPAWRELVAGSKYTVWPNFGEAAKGHILLQDHGNLVSFRNIKIKEIK
;
A
#
# COMPACT_ATOMS: atom_id res chain seq x y z
N ALA A 1 -2.67 15.66 24.31
CA ALA A 1 -3.77 14.94 24.97
C ALA A 1 -3.24 14.19 26.19
N LYS A 2 -4.10 13.85 27.15
CA LYS A 2 -3.81 12.91 28.24
C LYS A 2 -4.61 11.63 27.99
N ILE A 3 -3.93 10.49 28.00
CA ILE A 3 -4.51 9.17 27.72
C ILE A 3 -4.19 8.26 28.90
N GLU A 4 -5.21 7.98 29.71
CA GLU A 4 -5.09 7.15 30.92
C GLU A 4 -5.55 5.69 30.69
N SER A 5 -6.23 5.45 29.57
CA SER A 5 -6.77 4.14 29.23
C SER A 5 -6.25 3.61 27.91
N ASP A 6 -6.66 2.40 27.55
CA ASP A 6 -6.37 1.77 26.25
C ASP A 6 -7.36 2.19 25.15
N MET A 7 -8.08 3.30 25.33
CA MET A 7 -8.99 3.81 24.31
C MET A 7 -8.23 4.42 23.14
N ASN A 8 -8.68 4.06 21.94
CA ASN A 8 -8.30 4.74 20.72
C ASN A 8 -9.07 6.08 20.58
N SER A 9 -8.42 7.05 19.95
CA SER A 9 -8.97 8.36 19.60
C SER A 9 -8.13 8.92 18.46
N GLY A 10 -8.35 10.18 18.12
CA GLY A 10 -7.59 10.90 17.14
C GLY A 10 -8.02 12.34 17.06
N VAL A 11 -7.25 13.12 16.31
CA VAL A 11 -7.59 14.49 15.94
C VAL A 11 -7.72 14.55 14.44
N MET A 12 -8.93 14.84 13.94
CA MET A 12 -9.16 15.08 12.52
C MET A 12 -8.44 16.36 12.10
N VAL A 13 -7.82 16.34 10.93
CA VAL A 13 -7.12 17.46 10.32
C VAL A 13 -7.59 17.57 8.89
N ARG A 14 -8.18 18.71 8.52
CA ARG A 14 -8.84 18.89 7.21
C ARG A 14 -9.94 17.83 6.97
N GLY A 15 -10.67 17.47 8.02
CA GLY A 15 -11.78 16.52 7.93
C GLY A 15 -12.96 17.10 7.14
N ILE A 16 -13.81 16.21 6.64
CA ILE A 16 -15.05 16.54 5.95
C ILE A 16 -16.21 16.00 6.79
N ALA A 17 -17.23 16.82 6.98
CA ALA A 17 -18.54 16.45 7.48
C ALA A 17 -19.54 17.15 6.57
N ASP A 18 -20.18 16.37 5.69
CA ASP A 18 -21.13 16.89 4.71
C ASP A 18 -22.30 15.90 4.61
N PRO A 19 -23.55 16.32 4.89
CA PRO A 19 -24.72 15.47 4.75
C PRO A 19 -24.89 14.85 3.36
N ALA A 20 -24.38 15.50 2.30
CA ALA A 20 -24.42 14.99 0.93
C ALA A 20 -23.38 13.87 0.67
N ILE A 21 -22.37 13.71 1.54
CA ILE A 21 -21.26 12.78 1.37
C ILE A 21 -21.21 11.83 2.57
N GLN A 22 -21.37 10.53 2.32
CA GLN A 22 -21.39 9.49 3.37
C GLN A 22 -22.41 9.77 4.51
N ASN A 23 -23.50 10.49 4.23
CA ASN A 23 -24.56 10.82 5.20
C ASN A 23 -24.00 11.48 6.47
N ASP A 24 -23.18 12.53 6.29
CA ASP A 24 -22.52 13.31 7.37
C ASP A 24 -21.51 12.52 8.23
N ARG A 25 -21.12 11.32 7.81
CA ARG A 25 -20.02 10.60 8.46
C ARG A 25 -18.73 11.40 8.30
N VAL A 26 -18.15 11.80 9.43
CA VAL A 26 -16.85 12.47 9.46
C VAL A 26 -15.79 11.58 8.81
N HIS A 27 -15.07 12.10 7.83
CA HIS A 27 -14.02 11.38 7.10
C HIS A 27 -12.84 12.29 6.74
N GLY A 28 -11.70 11.68 6.42
CA GLY A 28 -10.46 12.38 6.06
C GLY A 28 -9.31 12.15 7.05
N TYR A 29 -8.28 12.98 7.00
CA TYR A 29 -7.06 12.72 7.78
C TYR A 29 -7.31 12.82 9.28
N GLN A 30 -6.80 11.83 10.00
CA GLN A 30 -6.80 11.69 11.44
C GLN A 30 -5.37 11.48 11.92
N VAL A 31 -4.94 12.32 12.86
CA VAL A 31 -3.74 12.07 13.66
C VAL A 31 -4.13 11.12 14.78
N GLU A 32 -3.62 9.90 14.70
CA GLU A 32 -4.01 8.79 15.58
C GLU A 32 -3.62 9.04 17.05
N ILE A 33 -4.45 8.57 17.96
CA ILE A 33 -4.11 8.36 19.37
C ILE A 33 -4.31 6.87 19.68
N ASP A 34 -3.19 6.17 19.81
CA ASP A 34 -3.14 4.72 19.98
C ASP A 34 -2.21 4.36 21.15
N PRO A 35 -2.78 4.13 22.34
CA PRO A 35 -2.05 3.72 23.53
C PRO A 35 -1.73 2.22 23.61
N SER A 36 -2.14 1.43 22.60
CA SER A 36 -1.86 -0.01 22.55
C SER A 36 -0.39 -0.29 22.23
N GLU A 37 0.03 -1.56 22.31
CA GLU A 37 1.39 -2.01 21.97
C GLU A 37 1.79 -1.75 20.51
N ARG A 38 0.80 -1.58 19.62
CA ARG A 38 1.03 -1.15 18.23
C ARG A 38 1.74 0.20 18.21
N ALA A 39 1.35 1.09 19.13
CA ALA A 39 1.99 2.36 19.44
C ALA A 39 2.10 3.31 18.23
N TRP A 40 0.99 3.50 17.51
CA TRP A 40 0.93 4.39 16.34
C TRP A 40 0.39 5.79 16.63
N THR A 41 0.48 6.24 17.87
CA THR A 41 0.10 7.61 18.23
C THR A 41 0.88 8.64 17.40
N ALA A 42 0.16 9.60 16.83
CA ALA A 42 0.64 10.58 15.86
C ALA A 42 0.99 10.04 14.46
N GLY A 43 0.71 8.76 14.17
CA GLY A 43 0.55 8.28 12.79
C GLY A 43 -0.64 8.97 12.09
N ILE A 44 -0.75 8.80 10.77
CA ILE A 44 -1.85 9.38 9.98
C ILE A 44 -2.71 8.25 9.41
N TYR A 45 -3.98 8.27 9.81
CA TYR A 45 -5.05 7.41 9.31
C TYR A 45 -6.04 8.28 8.52
N ASP A 46 -6.63 7.77 7.46
CA ASP A 46 -7.62 8.46 6.62
C ASP A 46 -8.99 7.87 6.91
N GLU A 47 -9.61 8.43 7.96
CA GLU A 47 -10.83 7.94 8.58
C GLU A 47 -11.97 7.85 7.57
N ALA A 48 -12.66 6.70 7.59
CA ALA A 48 -13.77 6.39 6.69
C ALA A 48 -13.49 6.63 5.19
N ARG A 49 -12.21 6.52 4.80
CA ARG A 49 -11.76 6.70 3.41
C ARG A 49 -10.63 5.72 3.07
N ARG A 50 -9.35 6.13 3.01
CA ARG A 50 -8.24 5.27 2.51
C ARG A 50 -7.56 4.40 3.57
N GLY A 51 -7.92 4.53 4.85
CA GLY A 51 -7.28 3.78 5.92
C GLY A 51 -5.87 4.29 6.27
N TRP A 52 -4.91 3.42 6.56
CA TRP A 52 -3.58 3.86 7.02
C TRP A 52 -2.77 4.54 5.90
N LEU A 53 -2.47 5.84 6.07
CA LEU A 53 -1.60 6.59 5.17
C LEU A 53 -0.15 6.63 5.65
N HIS A 54 0.06 6.61 6.96
CA HIS A 54 1.39 6.58 7.57
C HIS A 54 1.35 5.90 8.93
N THR A 55 1.75 4.63 8.96
CA THR A 55 1.98 3.88 10.20
C THR A 55 3.32 4.29 10.83
N LEU A 56 3.60 3.82 12.04
CA LEU A 56 4.91 4.02 12.70
C LEU A 56 5.78 2.76 12.67
N THR A 57 5.49 1.81 11.79
CA THR A 57 6.30 0.58 11.62
C THR A 57 7.75 0.95 11.29
N GLY A 58 8.70 0.32 11.98
CA GLY A 58 10.13 0.60 11.80
C GLY A 58 10.61 1.93 12.39
N GLN A 59 9.78 2.69 13.09
CA GLN A 59 10.11 4.01 13.65
C GLN A 59 10.10 4.00 15.18
N ASP A 60 11.11 3.38 15.79
CA ASP A 60 11.17 3.13 17.23
C ASP A 60 11.07 4.40 18.09
N ALA A 61 11.72 5.49 17.67
CA ALA A 61 11.65 6.76 18.41
C ALA A 61 10.22 7.31 18.44
N ALA A 62 9.50 7.26 17.31
CA ALA A 62 8.13 7.72 17.21
C ALA A 62 7.17 6.81 18.00
N ARG A 63 7.33 5.48 17.91
CA ARG A 63 6.51 4.51 18.68
C ARG A 63 6.67 4.68 20.19
N LYS A 64 7.87 5.03 20.67
CA LYS A 64 8.16 5.27 22.10
C LYS A 64 7.81 6.69 22.56
N ALA A 65 7.36 7.57 21.67
CA ALA A 65 7.16 8.98 22.01
C ALA A 65 5.94 9.22 22.93
N LEU A 66 4.96 8.31 22.96
CA LEU A 66 3.79 8.43 23.82
C LEU A 66 4.16 8.19 25.29
N ARG A 67 3.77 9.12 26.16
CA ARG A 67 3.84 8.99 27.62
C ARG A 67 2.45 8.65 28.15
N LYS A 68 2.15 7.36 28.28
CA LYS A 68 0.85 6.88 28.77
C LYS A 68 0.63 7.35 30.22
N GLY A 69 -0.59 7.76 30.55
CA GLY A 69 -0.92 8.35 31.86
C GLY A 69 -0.53 9.82 32.02
N ASP A 70 0.25 10.39 31.10
CA ASP A 70 0.76 11.76 31.16
C ASP A 70 0.21 12.68 30.06
N TRP A 71 0.45 13.98 30.22
CA TRP A 71 0.14 14.96 29.18
C TRP A 71 1.15 14.90 28.03
N ASN A 72 0.64 14.66 26.83
CA ASN A 72 1.42 14.59 25.60
C ASN A 72 1.17 15.83 24.73
N LYS A 73 2.25 16.41 24.19
CA LYS A 73 2.22 17.56 23.29
C LYS A 73 2.21 17.08 21.84
N PHE A 74 1.14 17.40 21.13
CA PHE A 74 1.03 17.16 19.69
C PHE A 74 1.37 18.45 18.94
N ARG A 75 2.01 18.31 17.78
CA ARG A 75 2.13 19.37 16.77
C ARG A 75 1.74 18.76 15.43
N VAL A 76 0.93 19.49 14.66
CA VAL A 76 0.59 19.13 13.29
C VAL A 76 0.92 20.30 12.40
N GLU A 77 1.64 20.06 11.31
CA GLU A 77 1.89 21.04 10.27
C GLU A 77 1.23 20.56 8.98
N ALA A 78 0.14 21.21 8.60
CA ALA A 78 -0.61 20.96 7.38
C ALA A 78 -0.43 22.15 6.42
N ILE A 79 0.64 22.16 5.62
CA ILE A 79 1.07 23.28 4.76
C ILE A 79 1.11 22.80 3.30
N GLY A 80 0.20 23.33 2.47
CA GLY A 80 -0.01 22.80 1.11
C GLY A 80 -0.39 21.31 1.17
N PRO A 81 0.15 20.44 0.30
CA PRO A 81 -0.11 19.00 0.36
C PRO A 81 0.64 18.29 1.52
N SER A 82 1.59 18.96 2.19
CA SER A 82 2.36 18.35 3.28
C SER A 82 1.57 18.32 4.58
N ILE A 83 1.45 17.13 5.17
CA ILE A 83 0.92 16.92 6.51
C ILE A 83 1.99 16.18 7.32
N ARG A 84 2.50 16.85 8.36
CA ARG A 84 3.50 16.29 9.27
C ARG A 84 3.04 16.36 10.71
N THR A 85 3.44 15.38 11.51
CA THR A 85 3.03 15.25 12.91
C THR A 85 4.24 15.08 13.83
N TRP A 86 4.12 15.61 15.03
CA TRP A 86 5.08 15.37 16.12
C TRP A 86 4.36 15.02 17.41
N LEU A 87 4.96 14.11 18.17
CA LEU A 87 4.56 13.75 19.52
C LEU A 87 5.73 14.02 20.47
N ASN A 88 5.51 14.91 21.45
CA ASN A 88 6.52 15.30 22.44
C ASN A 88 7.87 15.76 21.83
N GLY A 89 7.82 16.34 20.62
CA GLY A 89 8.99 16.83 19.90
C GLY A 89 9.62 15.82 18.93
N VAL A 90 9.19 14.56 18.96
CA VAL A 90 9.60 13.52 18.00
C VAL A 90 8.72 13.60 16.76
N GLU A 91 9.31 13.66 15.57
CA GLU A 91 8.55 13.60 14.30
C GLU A 91 8.02 12.18 14.10
N CYS A 92 6.73 12.04 13.80
CA CYS A 92 6.05 10.75 13.76
C CYS A 92 5.60 10.36 12.36
N ALA A 93 4.93 11.27 11.63
CA ALA A 93 4.47 11.00 10.28
C ALA A 93 4.75 12.18 9.36
N ASN A 94 5.03 11.87 8.09
CA ASN A 94 5.21 12.85 7.03
C ASN A 94 4.59 12.33 5.73
N ILE A 95 3.48 12.94 5.31
CA ILE A 95 2.82 12.60 4.05
C ILE A 95 2.75 13.81 3.11
N LEU A 96 2.66 13.51 1.81
CA LEU A 96 2.17 14.43 0.80
C LEU A 96 0.85 13.89 0.23
N ASP A 97 -0.21 14.67 0.34
CA ASP A 97 -1.54 14.29 -0.11
C ASP A 97 -2.35 15.54 -0.47
N ASP A 98 -3.02 15.52 -1.63
CA ASP A 98 -3.80 16.64 -2.17
C ASP A 98 -5.31 16.38 -2.19
N GLU A 99 -5.77 15.23 -1.68
CA GLU A 99 -7.18 14.81 -1.71
C GLU A 99 -8.13 15.80 -1.02
N THR A 100 -7.66 16.44 0.07
CA THR A 100 -8.49 17.37 0.84
C THR A 100 -7.62 18.52 1.38
N PRO A 101 -7.57 19.67 0.69
CA PRO A 101 -6.67 20.77 1.06
C PRO A 101 -7.17 21.56 2.29
N ARG A 102 -8.47 21.50 2.60
CA ARG A 102 -9.10 22.22 3.70
C ARG A 102 -10.29 21.46 4.28
N GLY A 103 -10.57 21.68 5.55
CA GLY A 103 -11.67 21.06 6.26
C GLY A 103 -11.64 21.38 7.74
N LEU A 104 -12.44 20.65 8.53
CA LEU A 104 -12.55 20.85 9.96
C LEU A 104 -11.38 20.23 10.75
N ILE A 105 -11.29 20.64 12.01
CA ILE A 105 -10.52 19.94 13.04
C ILE A 105 -11.54 19.40 14.06
N ALA A 106 -11.49 18.10 14.35
CA ALA A 106 -12.39 17.44 15.30
C ALA A 106 -11.62 16.54 16.26
N LEU A 107 -12.19 16.32 17.44
CA LEU A 107 -11.63 15.44 18.47
C LEU A 107 -12.48 14.17 18.50
N GLN A 108 -11.85 13.02 18.25
CA GLN A 108 -12.56 11.75 18.17
C GLN A 108 -12.83 11.17 19.56
N VAL A 109 -14.05 10.69 19.78
CA VAL A 109 -14.37 9.72 20.84
C VAL A 109 -14.74 8.43 20.14
N HIS A 110 -13.85 7.44 20.16
CA HIS A 110 -14.10 6.19 19.45
C HIS A 110 -15.21 5.39 20.13
N ALA A 111 -16.11 4.81 19.35
CA ALA A 111 -17.14 3.93 19.88
C ALA A 111 -16.49 2.73 20.61
N ILE A 112 -16.97 2.43 21.82
CA ILE A 112 -16.45 1.34 22.66
C ILE A 112 -17.16 0.00 22.39
N GLY A 113 -18.13 -0.03 21.47
CA GLY A 113 -18.95 -1.20 21.21
C GLY A 113 -19.76 -1.61 22.44
N LYS A 114 -19.78 -2.91 22.74
CA LYS A 114 -20.47 -3.49 23.92
C LYS A 114 -19.54 -3.67 25.14
N ASP A 115 -18.33 -3.13 25.09
CA ASP A 115 -17.32 -3.29 26.13
C ASP A 115 -17.61 -2.36 27.32
N ALA A 116 -18.40 -2.86 28.28
CA ALA A 116 -18.80 -2.09 29.46
C ALA A 116 -17.61 -1.66 30.34
N ALA A 117 -16.46 -2.34 30.25
CA ALA A 117 -15.26 -1.97 31.00
C ALA A 117 -14.63 -0.64 30.52
N LYS A 118 -15.03 -0.16 29.34
CA LYS A 118 -14.60 1.13 28.79
C LYS A 118 -15.51 2.30 29.17
N VAL A 119 -16.66 2.05 29.80
CA VAL A 119 -17.56 3.10 30.26
C VAL A 119 -16.85 3.97 31.30
N GLY A 120 -16.94 5.29 31.15
CA GLY A 120 -16.32 6.27 32.06
C GLY A 120 -14.83 6.52 31.81
N GLN A 121 -14.17 5.77 30.93
CA GLN A 121 -12.82 6.10 30.49
C GLN A 121 -12.85 7.41 29.68
N ALA A 122 -11.76 8.19 29.74
CA ALA A 122 -11.71 9.50 29.12
C ALA A 122 -10.36 9.78 28.46
N ILE A 123 -10.42 10.51 27.34
CA ILE A 123 -9.27 11.14 26.69
C ILE A 123 -9.44 12.63 26.81
N ARG A 124 -8.39 13.32 27.28
CA ARG A 124 -8.48 14.75 27.61
C ARG A 124 -7.61 15.58 26.68
N PHE A 125 -8.16 16.67 26.18
CA PHE A 125 -7.46 17.65 25.35
C PHE A 125 -7.42 18.99 26.08
N ARG A 126 -6.29 19.70 25.98
CA ARG A 126 -6.13 21.07 26.52
C ARG A 126 -5.13 21.84 25.69
N ASN A 127 -5.12 23.18 25.82
CA ASN A 127 -4.20 24.08 25.13
C ASN A 127 -4.21 23.92 23.60
N ILE A 128 -5.40 23.69 23.04
CA ILE A 128 -5.60 23.59 21.59
C ILE A 128 -5.51 25.00 21.01
N ARG A 129 -4.61 25.19 20.05
CA ARG A 129 -4.37 26.47 19.38
C ARG A 129 -3.91 26.22 17.95
N ILE A 130 -4.13 27.19 17.08
CA ILE A 130 -3.79 27.11 15.65
C ILE A 130 -3.05 28.37 15.22
N LEU A 131 -2.10 28.21 14.30
CA LEU A 131 -1.47 29.29 13.55
C LEU A 131 -1.87 29.13 12.09
N THR A 132 -2.34 30.21 11.46
CA THR A 132 -2.82 30.20 10.06
C THR A 132 -2.11 31.22 9.18
N THR A 133 -1.26 32.08 9.76
CA THR A 133 -0.48 33.12 9.06
C THR A 133 1.01 32.82 9.18
N ASN A 134 1.80 33.33 8.22
CA ASN A 134 3.26 33.18 8.19
C ASN A 134 3.77 31.73 8.42
N LEU A 135 3.05 30.76 7.83
CA LEU A 135 3.30 29.33 8.07
C LEU A 135 4.69 28.89 7.65
N GLN A 136 5.24 29.47 6.56
CA GLN A 136 6.57 29.12 6.08
C GLN A 136 7.66 29.47 7.08
N ALA A 137 7.57 30.64 7.74
CA ALA A 137 8.54 31.04 8.77
C ALA A 137 8.45 30.18 10.04
N SER A 138 7.28 29.61 10.32
CA SER A 138 7.05 28.76 11.51
C SER A 138 7.24 27.26 11.23
N ARG A 139 7.51 26.89 9.97
CA ARG A 139 7.63 25.50 9.54
C ARG A 139 8.84 24.84 10.19
N THR A 140 8.65 23.64 10.73
CA THR A 140 9.78 22.86 11.26
C THR A 140 10.66 22.40 10.10
N PRO A 141 11.99 22.64 10.12
CA PRO A 141 12.87 22.16 9.07
C PRO A 141 12.76 20.65 8.88
N ASP A 142 12.77 20.22 7.64
CA ASP A 142 12.81 18.80 7.32
C ASP A 142 14.24 18.27 7.51
N ARG A 143 14.41 17.33 8.45
CA ARG A 143 15.72 16.71 8.75
C ARG A 143 15.95 15.38 8.02
N GLY A 144 14.90 14.80 7.42
CA GLY A 144 14.97 13.50 6.79
C GLY A 144 14.88 12.29 7.74
N ASP A 145 14.65 12.52 9.03
CA ASP A 145 14.64 11.45 10.06
C ASP A 145 13.39 10.54 9.99
N THR A 146 12.29 11.08 9.47
CA THR A 146 11.00 10.38 9.30
C THR A 146 10.77 10.08 7.82
N PRO A 147 10.42 8.83 7.44
CA PRO A 147 10.04 8.50 6.06
C PRO A 147 8.95 9.44 5.54
N GLN A 148 9.03 9.82 4.27
CA GLN A 148 7.96 10.59 3.62
C GLN A 148 7.16 9.66 2.73
N PHE A 149 5.85 9.60 2.91
CA PHE A 149 4.96 8.84 2.04
C PHE A 149 4.18 9.77 1.12
N ASN A 150 4.43 9.61 -0.18
CA ASN A 150 3.70 10.31 -1.23
C ASN A 150 2.42 9.55 -1.58
N HIS A 151 1.29 10.25 -1.51
CA HIS A 151 -0.03 9.76 -1.88
C HIS A 151 -0.61 10.52 -3.08
N ILE A 152 0.14 11.49 -3.65
CA ILE A 152 -0.24 12.20 -4.88
C ILE A 152 0.01 11.27 -6.08
N PRO A 153 -1.03 10.89 -6.85
CA PRO A 153 -0.91 9.88 -7.90
C PRO A 153 0.13 10.19 -8.99
N ASN A 154 0.93 9.18 -9.33
CA ASN A 154 1.90 9.15 -10.41
C ASN A 154 2.92 10.29 -10.35
N THR A 155 3.38 10.63 -9.15
CA THR A 155 4.41 11.64 -8.92
C THR A 155 5.58 11.09 -8.11
N LEU A 156 6.72 11.79 -8.18
CA LEU A 156 7.86 11.57 -7.30
C LEU A 156 8.16 12.84 -6.51
N THR A 157 8.30 12.72 -5.19
CA THR A 157 8.81 13.81 -4.36
C THR A 157 10.30 14.04 -4.61
N GLU A 158 10.82 15.19 -4.19
CA GLU A 158 12.26 15.44 -4.23
C GLU A 158 13.07 14.45 -3.39
N ARG A 159 12.50 13.95 -2.28
CA ARG A 159 13.11 12.87 -1.50
C ARG A 159 13.09 11.56 -2.25
N GLU A 160 11.96 11.20 -2.86
CA GLU A 160 11.86 9.96 -3.66
C GLU A 160 12.88 9.97 -4.81
N LYS A 161 13.00 11.08 -5.53
CA LYS A 161 14.03 11.25 -6.59
C LYS A 161 15.44 11.10 -6.03
N LYS A 162 15.75 11.76 -4.91
CA LYS A 162 17.07 11.68 -4.26
C LYS A 162 17.39 10.26 -3.78
N ASP A 163 16.39 9.54 -3.30
CA ASP A 163 16.52 8.15 -2.84
C ASP A 163 16.57 7.15 -4.00
N GLY A 164 16.46 7.61 -5.26
CA GLY A 164 16.60 6.80 -6.46
C GLY A 164 15.32 6.14 -6.95
N TRP A 165 14.15 6.57 -6.46
CA TRP A 165 12.87 6.12 -7.01
C TRP A 165 12.65 6.65 -8.42
N LYS A 166 12.06 5.80 -9.26
CA LYS A 166 11.62 6.09 -10.62
C LYS A 166 10.17 5.64 -10.76
N LEU A 167 9.41 6.33 -11.62
CA LEU A 167 8.10 5.83 -12.05
C LEU A 167 8.33 4.74 -13.10
N LEU A 168 7.80 3.55 -12.86
CA LEU A 168 7.64 2.53 -13.90
C LEU A 168 6.51 2.92 -14.86
N TRP A 169 5.57 3.75 -14.41
CA TRP A 169 4.48 4.26 -15.23
C TRP A 169 4.22 5.74 -14.93
N ASP A 170 4.15 6.56 -15.97
CA ASP A 170 4.09 8.02 -15.90
C ASP A 170 2.69 8.60 -15.62
N GLY A 171 1.67 7.75 -15.55
CA GLY A 171 0.28 8.16 -15.36
C GLY A 171 -0.46 8.58 -16.65
N LYS A 172 0.18 8.54 -17.82
CA LYS A 172 -0.34 9.16 -19.05
C LYS A 172 -0.17 8.31 -20.31
N THR A 173 0.98 7.66 -20.47
CA THR A 173 1.34 6.91 -21.67
C THR A 173 1.58 5.45 -21.35
N THR A 174 1.88 4.64 -22.35
CA THR A 174 2.26 3.23 -22.17
C THR A 174 3.77 3.02 -22.22
N ALA A 175 4.55 4.11 -22.14
CA ALA A 175 6.01 4.07 -22.18
C ALA A 175 6.56 3.21 -21.05
N GLY A 176 7.59 2.42 -21.35
CA GLY A 176 8.19 1.47 -20.41
C GLY A 176 7.47 0.12 -20.32
N TRP A 177 6.34 -0.07 -21.02
CA TRP A 177 5.56 -1.30 -21.01
C TRP A 177 5.37 -1.89 -22.42
N ARG A 178 5.31 -3.22 -22.48
CA ARG A 178 4.92 -3.99 -23.68
C ARG A 178 4.06 -5.18 -23.27
N GLY A 179 3.33 -5.79 -24.20
CA GLY A 179 2.70 -7.08 -23.94
C GLY A 179 3.76 -8.14 -23.66
N ALA A 180 3.50 -9.09 -22.76
CA ALA A 180 4.48 -10.08 -22.37
C ALA A 180 4.96 -10.94 -23.55
N LYS A 181 4.06 -11.23 -24.48
CA LYS A 181 4.28 -11.98 -25.73
C LYS A 181 4.34 -11.08 -26.98
N LEU A 182 4.45 -9.77 -26.79
CA LEU A 182 4.44 -8.77 -27.85
C LEU A 182 5.68 -7.88 -27.76
N ASP A 183 6.08 -7.28 -28.88
CA ASP A 183 7.16 -6.28 -28.91
C ASP A 183 6.70 -4.89 -28.49
N LYS A 184 5.38 -4.65 -28.49
CA LYS A 184 4.75 -3.36 -28.17
C LYS A 184 3.66 -3.53 -27.13
N PHE A 185 3.19 -2.43 -26.57
CA PHE A 185 2.00 -2.41 -25.72
C PHE A 185 0.78 -2.97 -26.48
N PRO A 186 -0.09 -3.78 -25.85
CA PRO A 186 -1.24 -4.37 -26.52
C PRO A 186 -2.21 -3.30 -27.04
N ALA A 187 -2.79 -3.53 -28.22
CA ALA A 187 -3.70 -2.59 -28.87
C ALA A 187 -5.11 -2.57 -28.25
N SER A 188 -5.44 -3.56 -27.41
CA SER A 188 -6.72 -3.72 -26.74
C SER A 188 -6.53 -4.40 -25.38
N GLY A 189 -7.58 -4.43 -24.56
CA GLY A 189 -7.58 -5.07 -23.23
C GLY A 189 -6.97 -4.23 -22.11
N TRP A 190 -6.28 -3.14 -22.43
CA TRP A 190 -5.76 -2.17 -21.47
C TRP A 190 -6.19 -0.75 -21.83
N GLU A 191 -6.50 0.06 -20.82
CA GLU A 191 -6.90 1.46 -20.96
C GLU A 191 -6.05 2.36 -20.05
N VAL A 192 -5.62 3.51 -20.58
CA VAL A 192 -5.06 4.60 -19.79
C VAL A 192 -6.04 5.76 -19.79
N LYS A 193 -6.56 6.12 -18.62
CA LYS A 193 -7.55 7.18 -18.48
C LYS A 193 -7.45 7.83 -17.10
N ASP A 194 -7.48 9.17 -17.05
CA ASP A 194 -7.53 9.96 -15.82
C ASP A 194 -6.44 9.59 -14.78
N GLY A 195 -5.22 9.31 -15.24
CA GLY A 195 -4.12 8.91 -14.34
C GLY A 195 -4.22 7.47 -13.82
N VAL A 196 -5.06 6.63 -14.44
CA VAL A 196 -5.28 5.23 -14.08
C VAL A 196 -5.00 4.31 -15.27
N LEU A 197 -4.21 3.26 -15.04
CA LEU A 197 -3.98 2.17 -15.99
C LEU A 197 -4.89 1.00 -15.61
N SER A 198 -5.79 0.57 -16.49
CA SER A 198 -6.73 -0.52 -16.19
C SER A 198 -6.62 -1.66 -17.19
N VAL A 199 -6.64 -2.90 -16.69
CA VAL A 199 -7.00 -4.05 -17.52
C VAL A 199 -8.53 -4.09 -17.64
N LEU A 200 -9.05 -4.32 -18.84
CA LEU A 200 -10.48 -4.33 -19.12
C LEU A 200 -11.08 -5.72 -18.90
N ALA A 201 -12.32 -5.76 -18.40
CA ALA A 201 -13.03 -7.02 -18.22
C ALA A 201 -13.34 -7.69 -19.57
N SER A 202 -13.08 -8.99 -19.66
CA SER A 202 -13.21 -9.78 -20.89
C SER A 202 -13.79 -11.19 -20.66
N GLY A 203 -14.37 -11.44 -19.48
CA GLY A 203 -15.00 -12.73 -19.14
C GLY A 203 -14.16 -13.64 -18.25
N GLY A 204 -13.07 -13.14 -17.66
CA GLY A 204 -12.32 -13.85 -16.61
C GLY A 204 -11.26 -14.87 -17.08
N GLY A 205 -10.94 -14.90 -18.37
CA GLY A 205 -9.90 -15.78 -18.91
C GLY A 205 -8.47 -15.30 -18.58
N GLU A 206 -7.57 -16.22 -18.25
CA GLU A 206 -6.17 -15.92 -17.94
C GLU A 206 -5.41 -15.48 -19.21
N ALA A 207 -4.93 -14.24 -19.23
CA ALA A 207 -4.18 -13.60 -20.31
C ALA A 207 -4.83 -13.71 -21.70
N ALA A 208 -6.17 -13.73 -21.75
CA ALA A 208 -6.93 -14.05 -22.95
C ALA A 208 -7.41 -12.83 -23.75
N ALA A 209 -7.38 -11.61 -23.19
CA ALA A 209 -7.80 -10.40 -23.88
C ALA A 209 -6.61 -9.61 -24.43
N GLY A 210 -6.14 -8.60 -23.68
CA GLY A 210 -4.93 -7.87 -24.04
C GLY A 210 -3.66 -8.66 -23.75
N GLY A 211 -3.78 -9.66 -22.86
CA GLY A 211 -2.65 -10.38 -22.30
C GLY A 211 -1.92 -9.56 -21.24
N ASP A 212 -1.02 -10.22 -20.53
CA ASP A 212 -0.17 -9.57 -19.54
C ASP A 212 0.68 -8.47 -20.16
N ILE A 213 0.98 -7.42 -19.38
CA ILE A 213 1.99 -6.42 -19.74
C ILE A 213 3.21 -6.56 -18.84
N VAL A 214 4.40 -6.37 -19.42
CA VAL A 214 5.68 -6.40 -18.71
C VAL A 214 6.42 -5.08 -18.89
N THR A 215 7.26 -4.75 -17.91
CA THR A 215 8.28 -3.71 -18.09
C THR A 215 9.19 -4.09 -19.25
N VAL A 216 9.61 -3.11 -20.05
CA VAL A 216 10.63 -3.32 -21.09
C VAL A 216 11.95 -3.77 -20.45
N ASP A 217 12.32 -3.12 -19.34
CA ASP A 217 13.53 -3.43 -18.58
C ASP A 217 13.34 -4.61 -17.61
N GLN A 218 14.46 -5.16 -17.16
CA GLN A 218 14.55 -6.21 -16.14
C GLN A 218 15.22 -5.67 -14.88
N TYR A 219 14.79 -6.18 -13.72
CA TYR A 219 15.24 -5.72 -12.41
C TYR A 219 15.75 -6.90 -11.57
N GLU A 220 16.79 -6.65 -10.76
CA GLU A 220 17.39 -7.63 -9.84
C GLU A 220 16.96 -7.38 -8.40
N ASN A 221 17.56 -6.38 -7.74
CA ASN A 221 17.24 -5.97 -6.38
C ASN A 221 16.44 -4.68 -6.43
N PHE A 222 15.29 -4.63 -5.79
CA PHE A 222 14.41 -3.48 -5.89
C PHE A 222 13.44 -3.36 -4.73
N ASP A 223 12.90 -2.16 -4.63
CA ASP A 223 11.79 -1.76 -3.80
C ASP A 223 10.68 -1.29 -4.74
N LEU A 224 9.61 -2.08 -4.90
CA LEU A 224 8.51 -1.85 -5.84
C LEU A 224 7.23 -1.49 -5.08
N LEU A 225 6.62 -0.36 -5.44
CA LEU A 225 5.30 0.04 -4.94
C LEU A 225 4.32 0.12 -6.10
N VAL A 226 3.13 -0.45 -5.88
CA VAL A 226 2.03 -0.45 -6.85
C VAL A 226 0.74 -0.21 -6.08
N GLU A 227 -0.07 0.75 -6.52
CA GLU A 227 -1.45 0.85 -6.03
C GLU A 227 -2.38 0.16 -7.02
N PHE A 228 -3.30 -0.63 -6.49
CA PHE A 228 -4.30 -1.37 -7.26
C PHE A 228 -5.70 -1.21 -6.67
N LYS A 229 -6.71 -1.31 -7.51
CA LYS A 229 -8.13 -1.31 -7.14
C LYS A 229 -8.85 -2.38 -7.94
N ILE A 230 -9.64 -3.20 -7.25
CA ILE A 230 -10.33 -4.36 -7.85
C ILE A 230 -11.84 -4.15 -7.91
N THR A 231 -12.49 -4.76 -8.89
CA THR A 231 -13.94 -4.99 -8.87
C THR A 231 -14.30 -6.29 -8.15
N LYS A 232 -15.59 -6.46 -7.84
CA LYS A 232 -16.09 -7.68 -7.20
C LYS A 232 -15.74 -8.90 -8.05
N GLY A 233 -15.14 -9.92 -7.42
CA GLY A 233 -14.70 -11.15 -8.07
C GLY A 233 -13.55 -11.00 -9.05
N ALA A 234 -12.80 -9.89 -9.01
CA ALA A 234 -11.67 -9.75 -9.90
C ALA A 234 -10.46 -10.59 -9.47
N ASN A 235 -9.69 -11.03 -10.46
CA ASN A 235 -8.38 -11.65 -10.36
C ASN A 235 -7.38 -10.85 -11.20
N SER A 236 -6.15 -10.72 -10.71
CA SER A 236 -4.97 -10.18 -11.40
C SER A 236 -3.74 -10.49 -10.53
N GLY A 237 -2.59 -9.92 -10.84
CA GLY A 237 -1.37 -10.15 -10.08
C GLY A 237 -0.26 -9.20 -10.49
N ILE A 238 0.67 -9.00 -9.56
CA ILE A 238 1.94 -8.32 -9.83
C ILE A 238 3.03 -9.38 -9.81
N LYS A 239 3.63 -9.67 -10.96
CA LYS A 239 4.71 -10.67 -11.05
C LYS A 239 6.09 -10.04 -11.15
N TYR A 240 7.08 -10.78 -10.67
CA TYR A 240 8.49 -10.41 -10.66
C TYR A 240 9.35 -11.66 -10.85
N PHE A 241 10.63 -11.47 -11.19
CA PHE A 241 11.48 -12.51 -11.79
C PHE A 241 10.86 -13.13 -13.04
N VAL A 242 10.11 -12.32 -13.81
CA VAL A 242 9.39 -12.81 -14.98
C VAL A 242 10.36 -13.04 -16.13
N ASP A 243 10.25 -14.22 -16.73
CA ASP A 243 10.89 -14.57 -18.00
C ASP A 243 9.82 -14.85 -19.05
N THR A 244 9.70 -13.95 -20.03
CA THR A 244 8.72 -14.05 -21.12
C THR A 244 9.07 -15.14 -22.14
N GLY A 245 10.27 -15.74 -22.06
CA GLY A 245 10.70 -16.84 -22.91
C GLY A 245 10.23 -18.22 -22.47
N LEU A 246 9.81 -18.39 -21.21
CA LEU A 246 9.44 -19.69 -20.63
C LEU A 246 8.08 -20.20 -21.11
N ASN A 247 7.03 -19.37 -21.04
CA ASN A 247 5.70 -19.72 -21.52
C ASN A 247 5.37 -18.98 -22.82
N LYS A 248 5.53 -19.68 -23.95
CA LYS A 248 5.14 -19.20 -25.29
C LYS A 248 3.74 -19.66 -25.71
N GLY A 249 3.08 -20.52 -24.91
CA GLY A 249 1.74 -21.05 -25.15
C GLY A 249 0.64 -20.15 -24.60
N GLU A 250 -0.50 -20.72 -24.22
CA GLU A 250 -1.61 -19.98 -23.58
C GLU A 250 -1.29 -19.60 -22.12
N GLY A 251 -2.07 -18.65 -21.58
CA GLY A 251 -1.95 -18.23 -20.17
C GLY A 251 -0.83 -17.23 -19.89
N SER A 252 -0.61 -16.96 -18.60
CA SER A 252 0.26 -15.89 -18.14
C SER A 252 1.76 -16.22 -18.26
N SER A 253 2.61 -15.19 -18.29
CA SER A 253 4.07 -15.37 -18.24
C SER A 253 4.53 -15.87 -16.86
N ILE A 254 5.67 -16.56 -16.85
CA ILE A 254 6.16 -17.28 -15.67
C ILE A 254 7.04 -16.36 -14.81
N GLY A 255 6.68 -16.27 -13.54
CA GLY A 255 7.39 -15.51 -12.50
C GLY A 255 6.73 -15.71 -11.13
N CYS A 256 7.38 -15.22 -10.07
CA CYS A 256 6.76 -15.13 -8.74
C CYS A 256 5.67 -14.07 -8.74
N GLU A 257 4.61 -14.27 -7.96
CA GLU A 257 3.38 -13.48 -8.07
C GLU A 257 2.89 -13.00 -6.71
N PHE A 258 2.75 -11.68 -6.55
CA PHE A 258 1.89 -11.10 -5.53
C PHE A 258 0.46 -11.19 -6.06
N GLN A 259 -0.36 -12.00 -5.40
CA GLN A 259 -1.74 -12.25 -5.83
C GLN A 259 -2.63 -11.02 -5.62
N ILE A 260 -3.45 -10.65 -6.61
CA ILE A 260 -4.51 -9.64 -6.49
C ILE A 260 -5.86 -10.34 -6.73
N LEU A 261 -6.66 -10.48 -5.68
CA LEU A 261 -7.90 -11.26 -5.74
C LEU A 261 -9.00 -10.67 -4.85
N ASP A 262 -10.25 -10.76 -5.30
CA ASP A 262 -11.41 -10.68 -4.39
C ASP A 262 -11.64 -12.05 -3.71
N ASP A 263 -10.94 -12.27 -2.60
CA ASP A 263 -10.99 -13.52 -1.84
C ASP A 263 -12.39 -13.95 -1.41
N ALA A 264 -13.31 -12.98 -1.24
CA ALA A 264 -14.64 -13.26 -0.73
C ALA A 264 -15.49 -14.04 -1.74
N VAL A 265 -15.24 -13.87 -3.04
CA VAL A 265 -16.12 -14.41 -4.08
C VAL A 265 -15.39 -15.13 -5.20
N HIS A 266 -14.11 -14.84 -5.48
CA HIS A 266 -13.40 -15.51 -6.55
C HIS A 266 -13.10 -16.98 -6.17
N PRO A 267 -13.43 -17.97 -7.02
CA PRO A 267 -13.32 -19.39 -6.67
C PRO A 267 -11.88 -19.83 -6.35
N ASP A 268 -10.87 -19.24 -6.99
CA ASP A 268 -9.46 -19.61 -6.79
C ASP A 268 -8.97 -19.38 -5.35
N ALA A 269 -9.63 -18.51 -4.59
CA ALA A 269 -9.36 -18.30 -3.17
C ALA A 269 -9.50 -19.59 -2.34
N LYS A 270 -10.27 -20.58 -2.84
CA LYS A 270 -10.55 -21.87 -2.19
C LYS A 270 -9.77 -23.05 -2.78
N LEU A 271 -9.05 -22.83 -3.88
CA LEU A 271 -8.35 -23.91 -4.61
C LEU A 271 -6.91 -24.14 -4.12
N GLY A 272 -6.35 -23.18 -3.38
CA GLY A 272 -5.02 -23.28 -2.81
C GLY A 272 -4.92 -24.15 -1.54
N LYS A 273 -3.69 -24.40 -1.09
CA LYS A 273 -3.40 -25.01 0.21
C LYS A 273 -3.32 -23.90 1.26
N ASN A 274 -4.07 -24.01 2.35
CA ASN A 274 -4.03 -23.06 3.47
C ASN A 274 -4.19 -21.58 3.04
N GLY A 275 -4.96 -21.32 1.98
CA GLY A 275 -5.19 -19.96 1.47
C GLY A 275 -4.03 -19.37 0.65
N ASN A 276 -3.08 -20.17 0.18
CA ASN A 276 -1.91 -19.70 -0.60
C ASN A 276 -2.23 -19.13 -2.00
N ARG A 277 -3.51 -19.07 -2.39
CA ARG A 277 -3.99 -18.40 -3.61
C ARG A 277 -4.80 -17.13 -3.33
N THR A 278 -4.77 -16.62 -2.10
CA THR A 278 -5.51 -15.41 -1.69
C THR A 278 -4.67 -14.14 -1.81
N LEU A 279 -5.34 -13.00 -1.86
CA LEU A 279 -4.79 -11.64 -1.99
C LEU A 279 -3.57 -11.40 -1.09
N ALA A 280 -2.51 -10.82 -1.68
CA ALA A 280 -1.24 -10.48 -1.05
C ALA A 280 -0.38 -11.67 -0.58
N GLY A 281 -0.72 -12.89 -1.00
CA GLY A 281 0.14 -14.07 -0.88
C GLY A 281 1.14 -14.18 -2.02
N LEU A 282 2.12 -15.08 -1.86
CA LEU A 282 2.93 -15.59 -2.96
C LEU A 282 2.16 -16.74 -3.59
N TYR A 283 1.56 -16.48 -4.76
CA TYR A 283 0.57 -17.37 -5.38
C TYR A 283 1.01 -18.84 -5.41
N ASP A 284 0.15 -19.74 -4.92
CA ASP A 284 0.33 -21.20 -4.83
C ASP A 284 1.54 -21.68 -3.99
N LEU A 285 2.26 -20.77 -3.32
CA LEU A 285 3.44 -21.06 -2.52
C LEU A 285 3.24 -20.68 -1.05
N ILE A 286 3.08 -19.39 -0.73
CA ILE A 286 3.05 -18.89 0.66
C ILE A 286 1.77 -18.06 0.90
N PRO A 287 0.90 -18.46 1.86
CA PRO A 287 -0.29 -17.69 2.18
C PRO A 287 0.04 -16.38 2.91
N PRO A 288 -0.76 -15.32 2.66
CA PRO A 288 -0.57 -14.03 3.31
C PRO A 288 -0.89 -14.13 4.81
N GLN A 289 -0.10 -13.42 5.63
CA GLN A 289 -0.41 -13.12 7.02
C GLN A 289 -0.84 -11.66 7.18
N ASN A 290 -1.61 -11.34 8.22
CA ASN A 290 -1.89 -9.96 8.63
C ASN A 290 -2.41 -9.00 7.54
N LYS A 291 -2.98 -9.50 6.43
CA LYS A 291 -3.45 -8.65 5.33
C LYS A 291 -4.51 -7.64 5.80
N ARG A 292 -4.43 -6.43 5.26
CA ARG A 292 -5.35 -5.31 5.54
C ARG A 292 -5.90 -4.81 4.22
N PHE A 293 -7.00 -5.39 3.77
CA PHE A 293 -7.66 -5.00 2.54
C PHE A 293 -8.64 -3.86 2.80
N ASN A 294 -8.54 -2.79 2.01
CA ASN A 294 -9.43 -1.63 2.11
C ASN A 294 -10.83 -1.92 1.55
N GLY A 295 -10.98 -2.98 0.75
CA GLY A 295 -12.25 -3.38 0.17
C GLY A 295 -12.28 -3.29 -1.36
N VAL A 296 -13.27 -3.94 -1.95
CA VAL A 296 -13.56 -3.85 -3.38
C VAL A 296 -13.96 -2.41 -3.72
N GLY A 297 -13.45 -1.88 -4.84
CA GLY A 297 -13.67 -0.49 -5.24
C GLY A 297 -12.76 0.53 -4.54
N GLU A 298 -11.95 0.10 -3.57
CA GLU A 298 -10.99 0.96 -2.88
C GLU A 298 -9.55 0.72 -3.36
N TRP A 299 -8.73 1.76 -3.32
CA TRP A 299 -7.31 1.65 -3.62
C TRP A 299 -6.56 0.95 -2.48
N ASN A 300 -5.66 0.05 -2.86
CA ASN A 300 -4.77 -0.71 -1.98
C ASN A 300 -3.34 -0.58 -2.50
N ARG A 301 -2.36 -0.65 -1.61
CA ARG A 301 -0.93 -0.58 -1.95
C ARG A 301 -0.28 -1.94 -1.74
N ALA A 302 0.24 -2.51 -2.83
CA ALA A 302 1.20 -3.60 -2.81
C ALA A 302 2.62 -3.04 -2.74
N HIS A 303 3.47 -3.68 -1.94
CA HIS A 303 4.88 -3.34 -1.79
C HIS A 303 5.70 -4.62 -1.81
N ILE A 304 6.59 -4.74 -2.79
CA ILE A 304 7.42 -5.92 -3.01
C ILE A 304 8.87 -5.49 -2.88
N VAL A 305 9.58 -6.09 -1.93
CA VAL A 305 11.01 -5.82 -1.69
C VAL A 305 11.81 -7.04 -2.06
N VAL A 306 12.82 -6.87 -2.91
CA VAL A 306 13.77 -7.92 -3.30
C VAL A 306 15.19 -7.47 -2.96
N ARG A 307 15.89 -8.25 -2.12
CA ARG A 307 17.29 -8.01 -1.72
C ARG A 307 18.07 -9.31 -1.80
N GLY A 308 18.72 -9.56 -2.93
CA GLY A 308 19.37 -10.84 -3.20
C GLY A 308 18.34 -11.96 -3.17
N ALA A 309 18.56 -12.98 -2.34
CA ALA A 309 17.61 -14.09 -2.15
C ALA A 309 16.35 -13.70 -1.36
N HIS A 310 16.44 -12.67 -0.52
CA HIS A 310 15.39 -12.24 0.39
C HIS A 310 14.27 -11.50 -0.35
N VAL A 311 13.02 -11.87 -0.07
CA VAL A 311 11.84 -11.22 -0.67
C VAL A 311 10.75 -11.01 0.37
N GLU A 312 10.12 -9.85 0.34
CA GLU A 312 8.96 -9.52 1.17
C GLU A 312 7.78 -9.02 0.34
N HIS A 313 6.57 -9.35 0.77
CA HIS A 313 5.33 -8.70 0.35
C HIS A 313 4.74 -7.91 1.51
N TRP A 314 4.27 -6.71 1.22
CA TRP A 314 3.48 -5.92 2.15
C TRP A 314 2.22 -5.40 1.47
N MET A 315 1.14 -5.33 2.24
CA MET A 315 -0.14 -4.77 1.81
C MET A 315 -0.55 -3.66 2.77
N ASN A 316 -0.77 -2.45 2.24
CA ASN A 316 -1.19 -1.29 3.01
C ASN A 316 -0.31 -1.03 4.27
N GLY A 317 1.00 -1.30 4.15
CA GLY A 317 1.98 -1.10 5.22
C GLY A 317 2.14 -2.26 6.22
N PHE A 318 1.50 -3.40 5.97
CA PHE A 318 1.60 -4.61 6.81
C PHE A 318 2.27 -5.74 6.03
N LYS A 319 3.32 -6.36 6.59
CA LYS A 319 4.01 -7.49 5.97
C LYS A 319 3.08 -8.69 5.89
N THR A 320 2.96 -9.26 4.70
CA THR A 320 2.10 -10.42 4.42
C THR A 320 2.89 -11.68 4.11
N VAL A 321 4.05 -11.56 3.46
CA VAL A 321 4.93 -12.70 3.10
C VAL A 321 6.40 -12.29 3.27
N GLU A 322 7.24 -13.24 3.66
CA GLU A 322 8.70 -13.12 3.74
C GLU A 322 9.32 -14.48 3.42
N TYR A 323 10.33 -14.53 2.55
CA TYR A 323 10.99 -15.79 2.17
C TYR A 323 12.40 -15.58 1.60
N GLU A 324 13.17 -16.67 1.56
CA GLU A 324 14.52 -16.75 0.99
C GLU A 324 14.54 -17.71 -0.19
N ARG A 325 14.82 -17.19 -1.39
CA ARG A 325 14.95 -17.98 -2.63
C ARG A 325 16.28 -18.72 -2.67
N ARG A 326 16.42 -19.68 -3.59
CA ARG A 326 17.67 -20.44 -3.84
C ARG A 326 18.15 -21.28 -2.66
N THR A 327 17.30 -21.51 -1.66
CA THR A 327 17.56 -22.39 -0.53
C THR A 327 16.98 -23.80 -0.78
N PRO A 328 17.42 -24.85 -0.07
CA PRO A 328 16.76 -26.15 -0.12
C PRO A 328 15.26 -26.06 0.22
N ALA A 329 14.90 -25.27 1.24
CA ALA A 329 13.51 -25.05 1.64
C ALA A 329 12.67 -24.39 0.53
N TRP A 330 13.24 -23.42 -0.20
CA TRP A 330 12.59 -22.83 -1.37
C TRP A 330 12.32 -23.88 -2.46
N ARG A 331 13.31 -24.70 -2.79
CA ARG A 331 13.18 -25.72 -3.84
C ARG A 331 12.15 -26.79 -3.47
N GLU A 332 12.10 -27.19 -2.20
CA GLU A 332 11.07 -28.10 -1.69
C GLU A 332 9.67 -27.48 -1.79
N LEU A 333 9.52 -26.21 -1.41
CA LEU A 333 8.25 -25.48 -1.53
C LEU A 333 7.79 -25.41 -2.99
N VAL A 334 8.69 -25.09 -3.93
CA VAL A 334 8.40 -25.06 -5.37
C VAL A 334 8.01 -26.44 -5.90
N ALA A 335 8.70 -27.50 -5.49
CA ALA A 335 8.40 -28.86 -5.93
C ALA A 335 6.98 -29.32 -5.55
N GLY A 336 6.42 -28.78 -4.45
CA GLY A 336 5.05 -29.05 -3.98
C GLY A 336 3.95 -28.14 -4.56
N SER A 337 4.30 -27.27 -5.51
CA SER A 337 3.43 -26.24 -6.12
C SER A 337 3.17 -26.49 -7.61
N LYS A 338 2.30 -25.67 -8.23
CA LYS A 338 2.07 -25.68 -9.68
C LYS A 338 3.33 -25.38 -10.50
N TYR A 339 4.34 -24.76 -9.89
CA TYR A 339 5.57 -24.36 -10.56
C TYR A 339 6.62 -25.48 -10.65
N THR A 340 6.33 -26.67 -10.14
CA THR A 340 7.23 -27.85 -10.21
C THR A 340 7.70 -28.20 -11.63
N VAL A 341 6.91 -27.82 -12.65
CA VAL A 341 7.23 -28.03 -14.06
C VAL A 341 8.28 -27.05 -14.62
N TRP A 342 8.65 -26.00 -13.89
CA TRP A 342 9.58 -24.97 -14.32
C TRP A 342 10.94 -25.12 -13.63
N PRO A 343 11.99 -25.59 -14.34
CA PRO A 343 13.32 -25.71 -13.76
C PRO A 343 13.82 -24.38 -13.21
N ASN A 344 14.38 -24.40 -12.00
CA ASN A 344 14.92 -23.22 -11.31
C ASN A 344 13.92 -22.06 -11.15
N PHE A 345 12.61 -22.36 -10.99
CA PHE A 345 11.58 -21.35 -10.81
C PHE A 345 11.93 -20.34 -9.71
N GLY A 346 11.81 -19.06 -10.05
CA GLY A 346 12.09 -17.94 -9.14
C GLY A 346 13.56 -17.79 -8.74
N GLU A 347 14.50 -18.55 -9.31
CA GLU A 347 15.92 -18.43 -8.94
C GLU A 347 16.72 -17.46 -9.84
N ALA A 348 16.12 -16.93 -10.90
CA ALA A 348 16.75 -15.91 -11.74
C ALA A 348 17.22 -14.70 -10.92
N ALA A 349 18.37 -14.12 -11.31
CA ALA A 349 18.89 -12.92 -10.66
C ALA A 349 18.06 -11.69 -11.01
N LYS A 350 17.66 -11.58 -12.28
CA LYS A 350 16.84 -10.50 -12.80
C LYS A 350 15.65 -11.04 -13.57
N GLY A 351 14.59 -10.24 -13.67
CA GLY A 351 13.45 -10.51 -14.54
C GLY A 351 12.58 -9.27 -14.71
N HIS A 352 11.57 -9.37 -15.55
CA HIS A 352 10.61 -8.27 -15.73
C HIS A 352 9.69 -8.14 -14.51
N ILE A 353 9.11 -6.96 -14.35
CA ILE A 353 7.89 -6.75 -13.56
C ILE A 353 6.70 -6.87 -14.49
N LEU A 354 5.61 -7.51 -14.05
CA LEU A 354 4.42 -7.78 -14.86
C LEU A 354 3.15 -7.38 -14.13
N LEU A 355 2.18 -6.86 -14.87
CA LEU A 355 0.78 -6.73 -14.43
C LEU A 355 -0.08 -7.71 -15.25
N GLN A 356 -0.87 -8.52 -14.53
CA GLN A 356 -1.58 -9.63 -15.13
C GLN A 356 -2.93 -9.22 -15.73
N ASP A 357 -3.21 -9.70 -16.93
CA ASP A 357 -4.57 -9.77 -17.46
C ASP A 357 -5.19 -11.10 -17.05
N HIS A 358 -6.23 -11.07 -16.22
CA HIS A 358 -7.04 -12.26 -15.91
C HIS A 358 -8.51 -12.05 -16.27
N GLY A 359 -8.77 -11.16 -17.24
CA GLY A 359 -10.08 -10.88 -17.81
C GLY A 359 -11.08 -10.23 -16.86
N ASN A 360 -10.61 -9.62 -15.77
CA ASN A 360 -11.40 -8.81 -14.85
C ASN A 360 -10.90 -7.37 -14.81
N LEU A 361 -11.78 -6.43 -14.46
CA LEU A 361 -11.40 -5.03 -14.31
C LEU A 361 -10.55 -4.85 -13.04
N VAL A 362 -9.28 -4.50 -13.24
CA VAL A 362 -8.35 -4.08 -12.19
C VAL A 362 -7.65 -2.82 -12.65
N SER A 363 -7.61 -1.83 -11.77
CA SER A 363 -6.99 -0.54 -12.02
C SER A 363 -5.70 -0.42 -11.23
N PHE A 364 -4.69 0.24 -11.81
CA PHE A 364 -3.37 0.46 -11.25
C PHE A 364 -2.98 1.94 -11.33
N ARG A 365 -2.19 2.40 -10.36
CA ARG A 365 -1.52 3.71 -10.35
C ARG A 365 -0.30 3.67 -9.43
N ASN A 366 0.45 4.77 -9.37
CA ASN A 366 1.59 4.90 -8.45
C ASN A 366 2.61 3.76 -8.58
N ILE A 367 2.86 3.31 -9.81
CA ILE A 367 3.80 2.23 -10.09
C ILE A 367 5.21 2.80 -10.09
N LYS A 368 5.95 2.58 -9.01
CA LYS A 368 7.29 3.12 -8.81
C LYS A 368 8.25 2.07 -8.30
N ILE A 369 9.51 2.21 -8.67
CA ILE A 369 10.57 1.30 -8.32
C ILE A 369 11.81 2.06 -7.86
N LYS A 370 12.51 1.54 -6.85
CA LYS A 370 13.86 1.95 -6.47
C LYS A 370 14.77 0.73 -6.53
N GLU A 371 15.72 0.76 -7.44
CA GLU A 371 16.75 -0.28 -7.52
C GLU A 371 17.66 -0.21 -6.28
N ILE A 372 17.92 -1.36 -5.66
CA ILE A 372 18.75 -1.47 -4.46
C ILE A 372 20.11 -1.99 -4.90
N LYS A 373 21.19 -1.34 -4.45
CA LYS A 373 22.55 -1.78 -4.73
C LYS A 373 23.00 -2.90 -3.80
#